data_AF-A0AAE6R0W8-F1
#
_entry.id   AF-A0AAE6R0W8-F1
#
_cell.length_a   1.000
_cell.length_b   1.000
_cell.length_c   1.000
_cell.angle_alpha   90.00
_cell.angle_beta   90.00
_cell.angle_gamma   90.00
#
_symmetry.space_group_name_H-M   'P 1'
#
loop_
_entity.id
_entity.type
_entity.pdbx_description
1 polymer ?
#
loop_
_entity_poly.entity_id
_entity_poly.type
_entity_poly.pdbx_seq_one_letter_code
_entity_poly.pdbx_strand_id
1 'polypeptide(L)'
;MQLTKLEKAIVLGTILNSIGVDDIEEYVDLETLPPIVEVLDEFHRNTTPKVKKEADVSLINKLIDDLLKRKRNQEVVQFRCVSCGYTVQYTEQQARTKDGLRCKHCEHGGVMISEGIQNQTTEA
;
A
#
# COMPACT_ATOMS: atom_id res chain seq x y z
N MET A 1 0.61 5.60 -3.80
CA MET A 1 -0.64 6.17 -4.37
C MET A 1 -0.42 7.61 -4.84
N GLN A 2 -1.13 8.10 -5.86
CA GLN A 2 -1.16 9.53 -6.23
C GLN A 2 -2.53 10.14 -5.88
N LEU A 3 -2.52 11.27 -5.17
CA LEU A 3 -3.73 12.02 -4.78
C LEU A 3 -3.86 13.30 -5.60
N THR A 4 -5.09 13.63 -6.00
CA THR A 4 -5.44 14.91 -6.62
C THR A 4 -5.34 16.06 -5.61
N LYS A 5 -5.36 17.31 -6.09
CA LYS A 5 -5.34 18.48 -5.19
C LYS A 5 -6.53 18.50 -4.23
N LEU A 6 -7.73 18.18 -4.73
CA LEU A 6 -8.95 18.11 -3.91
C LEU A 6 -8.85 17.01 -2.85
N GLU A 7 -8.35 15.82 -3.22
CA GLU A 7 -8.14 14.73 -2.26
C GLU A 7 -7.11 15.09 -1.17
N LYS A 8 -6.02 15.77 -1.54
CA LYS A 8 -5.04 16.29 -0.56
C LYS A 8 -5.67 17.32 0.37
N ALA A 9 -6.49 18.22 -0.16
CA ALA A 9 -7.23 19.20 0.64
C ALA A 9 -8.19 18.52 1.64
N ILE A 10 -8.92 17.49 1.19
CA ILE A 10 -9.81 16.70 2.05
C ILE A 10 -9.04 16.02 3.19
N VAL A 11 -7.91 15.35 2.87
CA VAL A 11 -7.05 14.72 3.88
C VAL A 11 -6.55 15.75 4.90
N LEU A 12 -6.02 16.88 4.42
CA LEU A 12 -5.46 17.89 5.29
C LEU A 12 -6.52 18.50 6.20
N GLY A 13 -7.67 18.92 5.65
CA GLY A 13 -8.77 19.47 6.45
C GLY A 13 -9.28 18.49 7.50
N THR A 14 -9.30 17.18 7.20
CA THR A 14 -9.66 16.14 8.17
C THR A 14 -8.66 16.04 9.31
N ILE A 15 -7.36 16.08 9.00
CA ILE A 15 -6.28 16.01 10.01
C ILE A 15 -6.31 17.24 10.90
N LEU A 16 -6.38 18.45 10.32
CA LEU A 16 -6.45 19.70 11.08
C LEU A 16 -7.65 19.69 12.05
N ASN A 17 -8.82 19.23 11.58
CA ASN A 17 -10.01 19.13 12.43
C ASN A 17 -9.89 18.05 13.52
N SER A 18 -9.03 17.04 13.35
CA SER A 18 -8.82 15.96 14.33
C SER A 18 -7.84 16.31 15.45
N ILE A 19 -6.86 17.17 15.18
CA ILE A 19 -5.87 17.64 16.16
C ILE A 19 -6.49 18.72 17.06
N GLY A 20 -7.45 19.48 16.54
CA GLY A 20 -8.01 20.63 17.26
C GLY A 20 -7.15 21.88 17.07
N VAL A 21 -7.76 23.04 17.28
CA VAL A 21 -7.12 24.34 16.99
C VAL A 21 -6.03 24.67 18.01
N ASP A 22 -6.20 24.26 19.26
CA ASP A 22 -5.29 24.62 20.35
C ASP A 22 -3.96 23.85 20.28
N ASP A 23 -3.98 22.62 19.74
CA ASP A 23 -2.80 21.76 19.67
C ASP A 23 -2.06 21.89 18.34
N ILE A 24 -2.67 22.52 17.31
CA ILE A 24 -2.08 22.56 15.95
C ILE A 24 -0.75 23.31 15.92
N GLU A 25 -0.61 24.34 16.75
CA GLU A 25 0.55 25.24 16.78
C GLU A 25 1.85 24.52 17.17
N GLU A 26 1.75 23.37 17.85
CA GLU A 26 2.90 22.54 18.22
C GLU A 26 3.45 21.70 17.07
N TYR A 27 2.64 21.46 16.02
CA TYR A 27 2.96 20.52 14.95
C TYR A 27 3.20 21.16 13.59
N VAL A 28 2.70 22.39 13.37
CA VAL A 28 2.82 23.09 12.08
C VAL A 28 3.25 24.53 12.25
N ASP A 29 3.95 25.04 11.26
CA ASP A 29 4.33 26.45 11.21
C ASP A 29 3.07 27.33 11.05
N LEU A 30 2.82 28.17 12.05
CA LEU A 30 1.69 29.09 12.09
C LEU A 30 1.65 30.03 10.89
N GLU A 31 2.79 30.40 10.30
CA GLU A 31 2.83 31.25 9.11
C GLU A 31 2.23 30.55 7.87
N THR A 32 2.20 29.21 7.87
CA THR A 32 1.64 28.41 6.78
C THR A 32 0.13 28.17 6.91
N LEU A 33 -0.45 28.41 8.10
CA LEU A 33 -1.87 28.16 8.37
C LEU A 33 -2.82 29.09 7.60
N PRO A 34 -2.63 30.43 7.58
CA PRO A 34 -3.54 31.30 6.83
C PRO A 34 -3.59 30.96 5.33
N PRO A 35 -2.45 30.80 4.62
CA PRO A 35 -2.47 30.43 3.21
C PRO A 35 -3.14 29.08 2.94
N ILE A 36 -2.95 28.09 3.82
CA ILE A 36 -3.55 26.77 3.58
C ILE A 36 -5.06 26.78 3.86
N VAL A 37 -5.53 27.54 4.86
CA VAL A 37 -6.97 27.73 5.12
C VAL A 37 -7.64 28.38 3.91
N GLU A 38 -7.03 29.39 3.29
CA GLU A 38 -7.56 30.01 2.06
C GLU A 38 -7.72 29.00 0.92
N VAL A 39 -6.71 28.14 0.72
CA VAL A 39 -6.77 27.07 -0.29
C VAL A 39 -7.88 26.06 0.01
N LEU A 40 -8.04 25.66 1.28
CA LEU A 40 -9.11 24.73 1.68
C LEU A 40 -10.50 25.35 1.48
N ASP A 41 -10.66 26.63 1.81
CA ASP A 41 -11.88 27.40 1.58
C ASP A 41 -12.23 27.51 0.10
N GLU A 42 -11.24 27.74 -0.76
CA GLU A 42 -11.43 27.77 -2.21
C GLU A 42 -11.96 26.41 -2.72
N PHE A 43 -11.36 25.30 -2.28
CA PHE A 43 -11.86 23.97 -2.61
C PHE A 43 -13.28 23.76 -2.10
N HIS A 44 -13.60 24.23 -0.89
CA HIS A 44 -14.94 24.09 -0.33
C HIS A 44 -15.99 24.85 -1.15
N ARG A 45 -15.69 26.08 -1.58
CA ARG A 45 -16.61 26.94 -2.35
C ARG A 45 -16.79 26.45 -3.79
N ASN A 46 -15.72 25.99 -4.42
CA ASN A 46 -15.72 25.61 -5.84
C ASN A 46 -16.14 24.16 -6.09
N THR A 47 -16.24 23.34 -5.04
CA THR A 47 -16.59 21.92 -5.16
C THR A 47 -18.06 21.68 -4.85
N THR A 48 -18.81 21.13 -5.80
CA THR A 48 -20.19 20.72 -5.54
C THR A 48 -20.25 19.50 -4.60
N PRO A 49 -21.36 19.30 -3.85
CA PRO A 49 -21.52 18.12 -2.99
C PRO A 49 -21.33 16.79 -3.72
N LYS A 50 -21.74 16.72 -4.99
CA LYS A 50 -21.55 15.54 -5.84
C LYS A 50 -20.07 15.26 -6.12
N VAL A 51 -19.33 16.28 -6.57
CA VAL A 51 -17.89 16.15 -6.86
C VAL A 51 -17.11 15.82 -5.60
N LYS A 52 -17.46 16.43 -4.46
CA LYS A 52 -16.86 16.09 -3.17
C LYS A 52 -17.07 14.62 -2.83
N LYS A 53 -18.30 14.11 -2.94
CA LYS A 53 -18.60 12.69 -2.68
C LYS A 53 -17.81 11.75 -3.58
N GLU A 54 -17.66 12.08 -4.86
CA GLU A 54 -16.86 11.29 -5.81
C GLU A 54 -15.37 11.30 -5.42
N ALA A 55 -14.84 12.45 -5.00
CA ALA A 55 -13.48 12.57 -4.50
C ALA A 55 -13.26 11.80 -3.19
N ASP A 56 -14.21 11.83 -2.26
CA ASP A 56 -14.16 11.08 -1.01
C ASP A 56 -14.11 9.56 -1.28
N VAL A 57 -14.97 9.06 -2.18
CA VAL A 57 -14.97 7.63 -2.55
C VAL A 57 -13.66 7.25 -3.25
N SER A 58 -13.14 8.10 -4.15
CA SER A 58 -11.85 7.86 -4.81
C SER A 58 -10.70 7.82 -3.80
N LEU A 59 -10.65 8.79 -2.89
CA LEU A 59 -9.66 8.86 -1.83
C LEU A 59 -9.70 7.61 -0.93
N ILE A 60 -10.88 7.19 -0.47
CA ILE A 60 -11.06 5.99 0.36
C ILE A 60 -10.49 4.76 -0.34
N ASN A 61 -10.89 4.52 -1.60
CA ASN A 61 -10.42 3.36 -2.35
C ASN A 61 -8.90 3.37 -2.53
N LYS A 62 -8.32 4.53 -2.88
CA LYS A 62 -6.88 4.66 -3.03
C LYS A 62 -6.13 4.42 -1.70
N LEU A 63 -6.64 4.93 -0.58
CA LEU A 63 -6.07 4.71 0.75
C LEU A 63 -6.16 3.24 1.17
N ILE A 64 -7.32 2.61 0.99
CA ILE A 64 -7.50 1.17 1.21
C ILE A 64 -6.50 0.40 0.36
N ASP A 65 -6.38 0.74 -0.92
CA ASP A 65 -5.51 0.03 -1.83
C ASP A 65 -4.03 0.15 -1.45
N ASP A 66 -3.59 1.35 -1.04
CA ASP A 66 -2.23 1.62 -0.62
C ASP A 66 -1.88 0.94 0.71
N LEU A 67 -2.79 0.99 1.69
CA LEU A 67 -2.62 0.31 2.98
C LEU A 67 -2.64 -1.23 2.83
N LEU A 68 -3.45 -1.75 1.92
CA LEU A 68 -3.55 -3.19 1.64
C LEU A 68 -2.55 -3.68 0.59
N LYS A 69 -1.76 -2.83 -0.07
CA LYS A 69 -0.74 -3.24 -1.05
C LYS A 69 0.28 -4.22 -0.46
N ARG A 70 0.62 -4.09 0.83
CA ARG A 70 1.47 -5.07 1.54
C ARG A 70 0.85 -6.47 1.64
N LYS A 71 -0.47 -6.61 1.48
CA LYS A 71 -1.16 -7.92 1.45
C LYS A 71 -1.26 -8.51 0.05
N ARG A 72 -1.23 -7.68 -1.01
CA ARG A 72 -1.42 -8.12 -2.40
C ARG A 72 -0.11 -8.36 -3.15
N ASN A 73 0.96 -7.66 -2.80
CA ASN A 73 2.30 -7.93 -3.31
C ASN A 73 3.07 -8.81 -2.31
N GLN A 74 2.56 -10.02 -2.04
CA GLN A 74 3.43 -11.01 -1.42
C GLN A 74 4.45 -11.40 -2.48
N GLU A 75 5.65 -10.83 -2.37
CA GLU A 75 6.83 -11.36 -3.03
C GLU A 75 6.93 -12.85 -2.67
N VAL A 76 6.75 -13.70 -3.66
CA VAL A 76 6.85 -15.15 -3.48
C VAL A 76 8.17 -15.62 -4.07
N VAL A 77 8.82 -16.54 -3.36
CA VAL A 77 9.99 -17.24 -3.85
C VAL A 77 9.54 -18.59 -4.35
N GLN A 78 9.76 -18.85 -5.64
CA GLN A 78 9.55 -20.16 -6.21
C GLN A 78 10.79 -21.03 -5.97
N PHE A 79 10.57 -22.23 -5.45
CA PHE A 79 11.57 -23.27 -5.35
C PHE A 79 11.28 -24.38 -6.34
N ARG A 80 12.29 -24.86 -7.04
CA ARG A 80 12.20 -25.96 -7.98
C ARG A 80 13.13 -27.10 -7.60
N CYS A 81 12.64 -28.33 -7.70
CA CYS A 81 13.48 -29.51 -7.54
C CYS A 81 14.35 -29.71 -8.79
N VAL A 82 15.66 -29.86 -8.59
CA VAL A 82 16.61 -30.14 -9.69
C VAL A 82 16.39 -31.55 -10.27
N SER A 83 15.93 -32.49 -9.45
CA SER A 83 15.79 -33.90 -9.86
C SER A 83 14.50 -34.20 -10.62
N CYS A 84 13.35 -33.68 -10.17
CA CYS A 84 12.04 -34.00 -10.76
C CYS A 84 11.28 -32.79 -11.31
N GLY A 85 11.82 -31.57 -11.17
CA GLY A 85 11.19 -30.35 -11.66
C GLY A 85 10.00 -29.86 -10.84
N TYR A 86 9.61 -30.54 -9.75
CA TYR A 86 8.51 -30.10 -8.88
C TYR A 86 8.76 -28.69 -8.34
N THR A 87 7.74 -27.84 -8.42
CA THR A 87 7.79 -26.46 -7.95
C THR A 87 6.89 -26.24 -6.75
N VAL A 88 7.34 -25.39 -5.82
CA VAL A 88 6.54 -24.90 -4.69
C VAL A 88 6.83 -23.41 -4.49
N GLN A 89 5.83 -22.65 -4.09
CA GLN A 89 5.97 -21.23 -3.80
C GLN A 89 5.77 -20.96 -2.31
N TYR A 90 6.54 -20.02 -1.79
CA TYR A 90 6.45 -19.53 -0.41
C TYR A 90 6.47 -18.00 -0.42
N THR A 91 5.89 -17.37 0.59
CA THR A 91 6.11 -15.93 0.80
C THR A 91 7.59 -15.67 1.11
N GLU A 92 8.09 -14.47 0.84
CA GLU A 92 9.48 -14.08 1.15
C GLU A 92 9.84 -14.39 2.61
N GLN A 93 8.93 -14.09 3.55
CA GLN A 93 9.13 -14.38 4.96
C GLN A 93 9.25 -15.89 5.25
N GLN A 94 8.43 -16.72 4.59
CA GLN A 94 8.52 -18.18 4.74
C GLN A 94 9.81 -18.71 4.11
N ALA A 95 10.20 -18.20 2.93
CA ALA A 95 11.36 -18.61 2.17
C ALA A 95 12.68 -18.43 2.93
N ARG A 96 12.80 -17.41 3.78
CA ARG A 96 13.97 -17.17 4.67
C ARG A 96 14.32 -18.36 5.58
N THR A 97 13.37 -19.27 5.82
CA THR A 97 13.56 -20.47 6.66
C THR A 97 13.66 -21.77 5.85
N LYS A 98 13.74 -21.68 4.51
CA LYS A 98 13.71 -22.84 3.60
C LYS A 98 15.07 -23.19 2.98
N ASP A 99 16.15 -22.63 3.50
CA ASP A 99 17.50 -23.05 3.11
C ASP A 99 17.66 -24.57 3.35
N GLY A 100 18.09 -25.29 2.32
CA GLY A 100 18.22 -26.75 2.37
C GLY A 100 16.92 -27.54 2.21
N LEU A 101 15.82 -26.91 1.76
CA LEU A 101 14.55 -27.59 1.46
C LEU A 101 14.75 -28.83 0.56
N ARG A 102 14.16 -29.96 0.96
CA ARG A 102 14.19 -31.22 0.21
C ARG A 102 12.84 -31.48 -0.47
N CYS A 103 12.90 -31.97 -1.70
CA CYS A 103 11.74 -32.30 -2.50
C CYS A 103 11.02 -33.52 -1.92
N LYS A 104 9.73 -33.39 -1.64
CA LYS A 104 8.89 -34.50 -1.15
C LYS A 104 8.46 -35.47 -2.26
N HIS A 105 8.64 -35.09 -3.53
CA HIS A 105 8.25 -35.89 -4.68
C HIS A 105 9.36 -36.82 -5.18
N CYS A 106 10.57 -36.73 -4.62
CA CYS A 106 11.66 -37.66 -4.90
C CYS A 106 11.81 -38.61 -3.71
N GLU A 107 11.88 -39.92 -3.95
CA GLU A 107 12.11 -40.91 -2.87
C GLU A 107 13.38 -40.63 -2.05
N HIS A 108 14.40 -40.04 -2.68
CA HIS A 108 15.68 -39.70 -2.03
C HIS A 108 15.74 -38.24 -1.51
N GLY A 109 14.67 -37.45 -1.64
CA GLY A 109 14.64 -36.07 -1.18
C GLY A 109 15.52 -35.13 -2.01
N GLY A 110 15.16 -34.90 -3.28
CA GLY A 110 15.93 -34.07 -4.22
C GLY A 110 16.14 -32.63 -3.74
N VAL A 111 17.24 -32.00 -4.17
CA VAL A 111 17.57 -30.62 -3.79
C VAL A 111 16.59 -29.64 -4.43
N MET A 112 16.06 -28.71 -3.62
CA MET A 112 15.25 -27.59 -4.09
C MET A 112 16.13 -26.34 -4.22
N ILE A 113 16.07 -25.66 -5.36
CA ILE A 113 16.76 -24.40 -5.63
C ILE A 113 15.75 -23.27 -5.78
N SER A 114 16.09 -22.06 -5.32
CA SER A 114 15.24 -20.88 -5.51
C SER A 114 15.45 -20.30 -6.91
N GLU A 115 14.35 -19.99 -7.60
CA GLU A 115 14.35 -19.41 -8.96
C GLU A 115 14.12 -17.88 -8.96
N GLY A 116 14.35 -17.22 -7.81
CA GLY A 116 14.20 -15.77 -7.64
C GLY A 116 12.81 -15.35 -7.11
N ILE A 117 12.69 -14.05 -6.78
CA ILE A 117 11.44 -13.45 -6.32
C ILE A 117 10.54 -13.21 -7.53
N GLN A 118 9.36 -13.81 -7.52
CA GLN A 118 8.31 -13.52 -8.49
C GLN A 118 7.29 -12.58 -7.84
N ASN A 119 7.04 -11.45 -8.50
CA ASN A 119 5.90 -10.63 -8.16
C ASN A 119 4.66 -11.38 -8.62
N GLN A 120 3.77 -11.75 -7.70
CA GLN A 120 2.43 -12.18 -8.08
C GLN A 120 1.73 -10.98 -8.72
N THR A 121 1.85 -10.89 -10.04
CA THR A 121 1.05 -9.96 -10.82
C THR A 121 -0.31 -10.63 -10.92
N THR A 122 -1.24 -10.28 -10.03
CA THR A 122 -2.63 -10.62 -10.27
C THR A 122 -3.05 -9.81 -11.51
N GLU A 123 -3.10 -10.46 -12.67
CA GLU A 123 -3.75 -9.89 -13.83
C GLU A 123 -5.19 -9.53 -13.46
N ALA A 124 -5.62 -8.37 -13.96
CA ALA A 124 -6.80 -7.62 -13.57
C ALA A 124 -8.14 -8.34 -13.82
#